data_AF-A0A8T5PJI9-F1
#
_entry.id   AF-A0A8T5PJI9-F1
#
_cell.length_a   1.000
_cell.length_b   1.000
_cell.length_c   1.000
_cell.angle_alpha   90.00
_cell.angle_beta   90.00
_cell.angle_gamma   90.00
#
_symmetry.space_group_name_H-M   'P 1'
#
loop_
_entity.id
_entity.type
_entity.pdbx_description
1 polymer ?
#
loop_
_entity_poly.entity_id
_entity_poly.type
_entity_poly.pdbx_seq_one_letter_code
_entity_poly.pdbx_strand_id
1 'polypeptide(L)'
;MNKVKSLKDGLKNFKRNQILLPISVIYSFILASFLYSFNVTLPRLLSLPLLRVFIFLMLLFILFCCAYFFERFLVALMIRISSDKKKNPEKSFEYVERIVGSFVIASLIYLCLGALSLLSSQFLEPIELFIFLIVILIISIKVAFYEYAIAIDGAGVIKSFIMSWKLTENNWFNIFFLKMFFFTIYILTYFILYFVSELFLYPINFYLVTFLLTIFLKPWEISTFSIVFKNLKKERKKK
;
A
#
# COMPACT_ATOMS: atom_id res chain seq x y z
N MET A 1 12.91 -18.45 -6.74
CA MET A 1 12.96 -17.62 -5.52
C MET A 1 12.34 -18.37 -4.34
N ASN A 2 13.00 -18.45 -3.17
CA ASN A 2 12.44 -19.10 -1.97
C ASN A 2 11.61 -18.10 -1.15
N LYS A 3 10.30 -18.34 -1.04
CA LYS A 3 9.31 -17.44 -0.41
C LYS A 3 9.60 -17.17 1.07
N VAL A 4 9.87 -18.23 1.85
CA VAL A 4 10.17 -18.13 3.28
C VAL A 4 11.47 -17.36 3.51
N LYS A 5 12.48 -17.60 2.65
CA LYS A 5 13.73 -16.84 2.70
C LYS A 5 13.48 -15.36 2.43
N SER A 6 12.67 -15.00 1.44
CA SER A 6 12.32 -13.60 1.15
C SER A 6 11.66 -12.91 2.35
N LEU A 7 10.73 -13.57 3.03
CA LEU A 7 10.08 -13.04 4.25
C LEU A 7 11.09 -12.83 5.38
N LYS A 8 11.99 -13.80 5.62
CA LYS A 8 13.05 -13.71 6.64
C LYS A 8 14.04 -12.60 6.32
N ASP A 9 14.47 -12.49 5.07
CA ASP A 9 15.40 -11.46 4.60
C ASP A 9 14.75 -10.07 4.71
N GLY A 10 13.46 -9.95 4.38
CA GLY A 10 12.68 -8.73 4.58
C GLY A 10 12.62 -8.30 6.04
N LEU A 11 12.32 -9.23 6.95
CA LEU A 11 12.29 -8.96 8.40
C LEU A 11 13.67 -8.52 8.92
N LYS A 12 14.73 -9.18 8.45
CA LYS A 12 16.11 -8.83 8.80
C LYS A 12 16.50 -7.45 8.28
N ASN A 13 16.06 -7.07 7.08
CA ASN A 13 16.31 -5.74 6.53
C ASN A 13 15.55 -4.67 7.30
N PHE A 14 14.27 -4.90 7.64
CA PHE A 14 13.50 -4.01 8.50
C PHE A 14 14.20 -3.78 9.85
N LYS A 15 14.60 -4.85 10.55
CA LYS A 15 15.32 -4.75 11.83
C LYS A 15 16.64 -3.97 11.73
N ARG A 16 17.31 -4.01 10.58
CA ARG A 16 18.55 -3.28 10.30
C ARG A 16 18.33 -1.83 9.91
N ASN A 17 17.12 -1.45 9.51
CA ASN A 17 16.78 -0.12 9.02
C ASN A 17 15.75 0.50 9.97
N GLN A 18 16.19 0.80 11.20
CA GLN A 18 15.32 1.30 12.26
C GLN A 18 14.61 2.63 11.91
N ILE A 19 15.16 3.40 10.96
CA ILE A 19 14.54 4.63 10.41
C ILE A 19 13.14 4.34 9.80
N LEU A 20 12.87 3.12 9.34
CA LEU A 20 11.56 2.74 8.83
C LEU A 20 10.47 2.79 9.91
N LEU A 21 10.82 2.60 11.19
CA LEU A 21 9.85 2.56 12.29
C LEU A 21 9.22 3.94 12.54
N PRO A 22 9.97 5.05 12.75
CA PRO A 22 9.37 6.39 12.86
C PRO A 22 8.49 6.76 11.65
N ILE A 23 8.92 6.44 10.43
CA ILE A 23 8.13 6.71 9.21
C ILE A 23 6.83 5.90 9.22
N SER A 24 6.90 4.63 9.64
CA SER A 24 5.72 3.78 9.75
C SER A 24 4.78 4.20 10.89
N VAL A 25 5.28 4.80 11.96
CA VAL A 25 4.45 5.38 13.03
C VAL A 25 3.64 6.56 12.48
N ILE A 26 4.28 7.47 11.75
CA ILE A 26 3.58 8.60 11.10
C ILE A 26 2.53 8.07 10.12
N TYR A 27 2.91 7.13 9.25
CA TYR A 27 1.99 6.47 8.31
C TYR A 27 0.78 5.88 9.02
N SER A 28 1.01 5.11 10.09
CA SER A 28 -0.05 4.44 10.84
C SER A 28 -0.95 5.43 11.56
N PHE A 29 -0.40 6.52 12.06
CA PHE A 29 -1.16 7.58 12.71
C PHE A 29 -2.10 8.27 11.72
N ILE A 30 -1.63 8.58 10.51
CA ILE A 30 -2.45 9.16 9.45
C ILE A 30 -3.57 8.20 9.07
N LEU A 31 -3.24 6.93 8.83
CA LEU A 31 -4.22 5.92 8.45
C LEU A 31 -5.29 5.74 9.53
N ALA A 32 -4.90 5.57 10.80
CA ALA A 32 -5.82 5.40 11.91
C ALA A 32 -6.68 6.65 12.13
N SER A 33 -6.08 7.84 12.08
CA SER A 33 -6.80 9.12 12.21
C SER A 33 -7.79 9.32 11.07
N PHE A 34 -7.40 8.97 9.85
CA PHE A 34 -8.28 9.05 8.69
C PHE A 34 -9.48 8.10 8.83
N LEU A 35 -9.24 6.83 9.15
CA LEU A 35 -10.30 5.84 9.35
C LEU A 35 -11.25 6.22 10.49
N TYR A 36 -10.70 6.71 11.61
CA TYR A 36 -11.49 7.19 12.75
C TYR A 36 -12.35 8.40 12.34
N SER A 37 -11.72 9.40 11.71
CA SER A 37 -12.42 10.62 11.31
C SER A 37 -13.53 10.33 10.32
N PHE A 38 -13.29 9.45 9.35
CA PHE A 38 -14.29 9.05 8.37
C PHE A 38 -15.49 8.35 9.04
N ASN A 39 -15.23 7.36 9.91
CA ASN A 39 -16.31 6.62 10.60
C ASN A 39 -17.13 7.51 11.56
N VAL A 40 -16.51 8.49 12.22
CA VAL A 40 -17.23 9.40 13.15
C VAL A 40 -17.95 10.52 12.40
N THR A 41 -17.33 11.06 11.35
CA THR A 41 -17.82 12.28 10.69
C THR A 41 -18.85 11.97 9.63
N LEU A 42 -18.71 10.87 8.88
CA LEU A 42 -19.60 10.53 7.78
C LEU A 42 -21.07 10.40 8.20
N PRO A 43 -21.43 9.69 9.30
CA PRO A 43 -22.83 9.59 9.73
C PRO A 43 -23.44 10.96 10.11
N ARG A 44 -22.65 11.83 10.73
CA ARG A 44 -23.08 13.19 11.11
C ARG A 44 -23.30 14.05 9.89
N LEU A 45 -22.45 13.94 8.87
CA LEU A 45 -22.62 14.70 7.63
C LEU A 45 -23.87 14.30 6.88
N LEU A 46 -24.21 13.01 6.84
CA LEU A 46 -25.42 12.53 6.18
C LEU A 46 -26.71 13.03 6.83
N SER A 47 -26.66 13.52 8.08
CA SER A 47 -27.82 14.13 8.77
C SER A 47 -28.00 15.64 8.53
N LEU A 48 -27.10 16.31 7.82
CA LEU A 48 -27.17 17.75 7.57
C LEU A 48 -27.97 18.11 6.31
N PRO A 49 -28.41 19.38 6.15
CA PRO A 49 -29.01 19.87 4.91
C PRO A 49 -28.08 19.72 3.71
N LEU A 50 -28.63 19.39 2.53
CA LEU A 50 -27.90 18.96 1.33
C LEU A 50 -26.72 19.89 0.94
N LEU A 51 -26.90 21.21 1.02
CA LEU A 51 -25.84 22.19 0.71
C LEU A 51 -24.66 22.10 1.70
N ARG A 52 -24.96 21.91 2.99
CA ARG A 52 -23.92 21.71 4.02
C ARG A 52 -23.22 20.38 3.80
N VAL A 53 -23.97 19.32 3.51
CA VAL A 53 -23.38 18.00 3.15
C VAL A 53 -22.40 18.16 2.01
N PHE A 54 -22.79 18.85 0.94
CA PHE A 54 -21.94 19.07 -0.23
C PHE A 54 -20.64 19.81 0.10
N ILE A 55 -20.71 20.92 0.84
CA ILE A 55 -19.51 21.69 1.24
C ILE A 55 -18.58 20.84 2.12
N PHE A 56 -19.13 20.12 3.10
CA PHE A 56 -18.32 19.27 3.97
C PHE A 56 -17.73 18.06 3.25
N LEU A 57 -18.46 17.45 2.30
CA LEU A 57 -17.92 16.39 1.46
C LEU A 57 -16.78 16.89 0.57
N MET A 58 -16.87 18.09 0.02
CA MET A 58 -15.77 18.70 -0.74
C MET A 58 -14.53 18.91 0.15
N LEU A 59 -14.71 19.43 1.37
CA LEU A 59 -13.61 19.60 2.32
C LEU A 59 -12.99 18.26 2.73
N LEU A 60 -13.81 17.24 3.02
CA LEU A 60 -13.34 15.90 3.31
C LEU A 60 -12.59 15.29 2.12
N PHE A 61 -13.05 15.55 0.89
CA PHE A 61 -12.37 15.08 -0.32
C PHE A 61 -11.00 15.74 -0.49
N ILE A 62 -10.88 17.05 -0.25
CA ILE A 62 -9.59 17.74 -0.27
C ILE A 62 -8.64 17.16 0.79
N LEU A 63 -9.12 16.99 2.03
CA LEU A 63 -8.33 16.39 3.10
C LEU A 63 -7.92 14.95 2.78
N PHE A 64 -8.81 14.16 2.17
CA PHE A 64 -8.51 12.82 1.71
C PHE A 64 -7.41 12.83 0.65
N CYS A 65 -7.50 13.71 -0.35
CA CYS A 65 -6.47 13.87 -1.36
C CYS A 65 -5.13 14.22 -0.68
N CYS A 66 -5.08 15.23 0.19
CA CYS A 66 -3.86 15.61 0.91
C CYS A 66 -3.27 14.44 1.73
N ALA A 67 -4.11 13.73 2.49
CA ALA A 67 -3.69 12.57 3.27
C ALA A 67 -3.15 11.46 2.37
N TYR A 68 -3.79 11.21 1.22
CA TYR A 68 -3.36 10.24 0.23
C TYR A 68 -2.00 10.60 -0.38
N PHE A 69 -1.82 11.85 -0.81
CA PHE A 69 -0.53 12.33 -1.34
C PHE A 69 0.60 12.14 -0.32
N PHE A 70 0.34 12.51 0.93
CA PHE A 70 1.32 12.37 2.00
C PHE A 70 1.60 10.91 2.35
N GLU A 71 0.57 10.07 2.40
CA GLU A 71 0.70 8.62 2.57
C GLU A 71 1.63 8.03 1.48
N ARG A 72 1.38 8.37 0.21
CA ARG A 72 2.18 7.88 -0.92
C ARG A 72 3.62 8.36 -0.87
N PHE A 73 3.87 9.58 -0.42
CA PHE A 73 5.22 10.07 -0.15
C PHE A 73 5.94 9.21 0.90
N LEU A 74 5.29 8.89 2.03
CA LEU A 74 5.87 8.05 3.08
C LEU A 74 6.16 6.63 2.58
N VAL A 75 5.28 6.06 1.75
CA VAL A 75 5.51 4.73 1.15
C VAL A 75 6.71 4.76 0.21
N ALA A 76 6.82 5.76 -0.67
CA ALA A 76 7.96 5.91 -1.57
C ALA A 76 9.27 6.05 -0.78
N LEU A 77 9.25 6.83 0.31
CA LEU A 77 10.39 7.00 1.22
C LEU A 77 10.80 5.69 1.91
N MET A 78 9.83 4.93 2.42
CA MET A 78 10.10 3.61 3.01
C MET A 78 10.69 2.65 1.99
N ILE A 79 10.17 2.61 0.76
CA ILE A 79 10.73 1.78 -0.32
C ILE A 79 12.16 2.20 -0.61
N ARG A 80 12.41 3.51 -0.75
CA ARG A 80 13.73 4.05 -1.06
C ARG A 80 14.74 3.69 0.03
N ILE A 81 14.43 3.96 1.29
CA ILE A 81 15.30 3.67 2.44
C ILE A 81 15.55 2.17 2.57
N SER A 82 14.50 1.35 2.44
CA SER A 82 14.62 -0.11 2.41
C SER A 82 15.55 -0.59 1.29
N SER A 83 15.57 0.13 0.17
CA SER A 83 16.39 -0.17 -0.98
C SER A 83 17.79 0.46 -0.95
N ASP A 84 18.06 1.45 -0.11
CA ASP A 84 19.36 2.11 -0.09
C ASP A 84 20.36 1.28 0.72
N LYS A 85 21.52 0.99 0.09
CA LYS A 85 22.62 0.32 0.78
C LYS A 85 23.36 1.24 1.74
N LYS A 86 23.39 2.54 1.46
CA LYS A 86 24.10 3.56 2.25
C LYS A 86 23.26 4.09 3.40
N LYS A 87 21.96 3.78 3.43
CA LYS A 87 20.99 4.15 4.47
C LYS A 87 21.02 5.64 4.82
N ASN A 88 21.23 6.51 3.84
CA ASN A 88 21.23 7.95 4.08
C ASN A 88 19.79 8.47 3.90
N PRO A 89 19.11 8.89 4.99
CA PRO A 89 17.72 9.33 4.93
C PRO A 89 17.55 10.65 4.16
N GLU A 90 18.49 11.59 4.26
CA GLU A 90 18.42 12.88 3.54
C GLU A 90 18.46 12.67 2.03
N LYS A 91 19.43 11.88 1.54
CA LYS A 91 19.52 11.53 0.11
C LYS A 91 18.32 10.71 -0.37
N SER A 92 17.71 9.94 0.53
CA SER A 92 16.48 9.21 0.23
C SER A 92 15.29 10.15 0.11
N PHE A 93 15.21 11.18 0.96
CA PHE A 93 14.18 12.22 0.93
C PHE A 93 14.28 13.07 -0.33
N GLU A 94 15.45 13.66 -0.62
CA GLU A 94 15.68 14.47 -1.84
C GLU A 94 15.33 13.70 -3.11
N TYR A 95 15.66 12.40 -3.12
CA TYR A 95 15.33 11.54 -4.24
C TYR A 95 13.83 11.35 -4.40
N VAL A 96 13.12 11.05 -3.29
CA VAL A 96 11.67 10.81 -3.30
C VAL A 96 10.91 12.07 -3.68
N GLU A 97 11.34 13.23 -3.19
CA GLU A 97 10.79 14.53 -3.56
C GLU A 97 10.80 14.73 -5.08
N ARG A 98 11.90 14.36 -5.77
CA ARG A 98 12.01 14.47 -7.22
C ARG A 98 11.10 13.51 -7.99
N ILE A 99 10.72 12.37 -7.40
CA ILE A 99 9.92 11.32 -8.07
C ILE A 99 8.48 11.25 -7.59
N VAL A 100 8.08 12.05 -6.60
CA VAL A 100 6.77 11.94 -5.93
C VAL A 100 5.62 12.05 -6.93
N GLY A 101 5.71 12.95 -7.92
CA GLY A 101 4.69 13.08 -8.97
C GLY A 101 4.52 11.79 -9.80
N SER A 102 5.63 11.15 -10.18
CA SER A 102 5.58 9.85 -10.88
C SER A 102 4.99 8.75 -10.00
N PHE A 103 5.32 8.77 -8.70
CA PHE A 103 4.80 7.80 -7.74
C PHE A 103 3.29 7.97 -7.52
N VAL A 104 2.81 9.21 -7.38
CA VAL A 104 1.37 9.51 -7.30
C VAL A 104 0.64 9.02 -8.53
N ILE A 105 1.15 9.30 -9.74
CA ILE A 105 0.52 8.83 -10.99
C ILE A 105 0.41 7.30 -10.99
N ALA A 106 1.44 6.59 -10.55
CA ALA A 106 1.38 5.13 -10.41
C ALA A 106 0.32 4.70 -9.40
N SER A 107 0.21 5.40 -8.28
CA SER A 107 -0.81 5.12 -7.27
C SER A 107 -2.23 5.49 -7.71
N LEU A 108 -2.43 6.44 -8.64
CA LEU A 108 -3.74 6.72 -9.24
C LEU A 108 -4.28 5.51 -10.01
N ILE A 109 -3.41 4.69 -10.62
CA ILE A 109 -3.81 3.44 -11.27
C ILE A 109 -4.48 2.50 -10.26
N TYR A 110 -3.98 2.43 -9.02
CA TYR A 110 -4.63 1.66 -7.96
C TYR A 110 -6.03 2.16 -7.61
N LEU A 111 -6.22 3.48 -7.55
CA LEU A 111 -7.53 4.07 -7.30
C LEU A 111 -8.50 3.76 -8.46
N CYS A 112 -8.04 3.88 -9.71
CA CYS A 112 -8.84 3.53 -10.88
C CYS A 112 -9.23 2.05 -10.88
N LEU A 113 -8.30 1.14 -10.54
CA LEU A 113 -8.59 -0.29 -10.41
C LEU A 113 -9.60 -0.57 -9.28
N GLY A 114 -9.46 0.11 -8.14
CA GLY A 114 -10.41 0.02 -7.03
C GLY A 114 -11.81 0.51 -7.42
N ALA A 115 -11.91 1.68 -8.06
CA ALA A 115 -13.17 2.21 -8.56
C ALA A 115 -13.81 1.29 -9.60
N LEU A 116 -13.02 0.75 -10.54
CA LEU A 116 -13.50 -0.21 -11.53
C LEU A 116 -14.01 -1.51 -10.88
N SER A 117 -13.37 -1.96 -9.79
CA SER A 117 -13.81 -3.11 -8.98
C SER A 117 -15.15 -2.87 -8.30
N LEU A 118 -15.35 -1.65 -7.79
CA LEU A 118 -16.60 -1.25 -7.14
C LEU A 118 -17.74 -1.08 -8.14
N LEU A 119 -17.46 -0.52 -9.32
CA LEU A 119 -18.45 -0.37 -10.38
C LEU A 119 -18.83 -1.74 -10.94
N SER A 120 -17.87 -2.60 -11.24
CA SER A 120 -18.14 -3.91 -11.82
C SER A 120 -18.98 -4.81 -10.91
N SER A 121 -18.84 -4.69 -9.58
CA SER A 121 -19.69 -5.44 -8.64
C SER A 121 -21.16 -5.05 -8.67
N GLN A 122 -21.52 -3.91 -9.28
CA GLN A 122 -22.91 -3.50 -9.49
C GLN A 122 -23.53 -4.08 -10.77
N PHE A 123 -22.70 -4.51 -11.74
CA PHE A 123 -23.16 -4.87 -13.09
C PHE A 123 -22.87 -6.32 -13.48
N LEU A 124 -21.84 -6.94 -12.91
CA LEU A 124 -21.42 -8.30 -13.26
C LEU A 124 -22.12 -9.36 -12.42
N GLU A 125 -22.43 -10.49 -13.04
CA GLU A 125 -22.89 -11.67 -12.32
C GLU A 125 -21.78 -12.25 -11.44
N PRO A 126 -22.09 -13.08 -10.41
CA PRO A 126 -21.08 -13.58 -9.47
C PRO A 126 -19.88 -14.28 -10.12
N ILE A 127 -20.10 -15.07 -11.18
CA ILE A 127 -19.03 -15.78 -11.90
C ILE A 127 -18.15 -14.79 -12.69
N GLU A 128 -18.76 -13.83 -13.36
CA GLU A 128 -18.07 -12.78 -14.11
C GLU A 128 -17.25 -11.89 -13.17
N LEU A 129 -17.84 -11.51 -12.04
CA LEU A 129 -17.18 -10.75 -10.99
C LEU A 129 -15.97 -11.53 -10.43
N PHE A 130 -16.09 -12.83 -10.23
CA PHE A 130 -14.97 -13.67 -9.78
C PHE A 130 -13.81 -13.67 -10.78
N ILE A 131 -14.11 -13.87 -12.07
CA ILE A 131 -13.09 -13.80 -13.15
C ILE A 131 -12.46 -12.41 -13.20
N PHE A 132 -13.27 -11.37 -13.10
CA PHE A 132 -12.83 -9.97 -13.13
C PHE A 132 -11.88 -9.65 -11.95
N LEU A 133 -12.19 -10.12 -10.75
CA LEU A 133 -11.32 -9.97 -9.57
C LEU A 133 -9.97 -10.65 -9.75
N ILE A 134 -9.91 -11.82 -10.41
CA ILE A 134 -8.64 -12.48 -10.75
C ILE A 134 -7.80 -11.59 -11.66
N VAL A 135 -8.40 -10.98 -12.69
CA VAL A 135 -7.70 -10.08 -13.62
C VAL A 135 -7.18 -8.85 -12.89
N ILE A 136 -8.00 -8.19 -12.07
CA ILE A 136 -7.56 -7.04 -11.27
C ILE A 136 -6.40 -7.43 -10.36
N LEU A 137 -6.48 -8.59 -9.72
CA LEU A 137 -5.44 -9.06 -8.83
C LEU A 137 -4.13 -9.29 -9.58
N ILE A 138 -4.15 -9.84 -10.80
CA ILE A 138 -2.97 -9.94 -11.66
C ILE A 138 -2.36 -8.57 -11.93
N ILE A 139 -3.18 -7.60 -12.34
CA ILE A 139 -2.73 -6.24 -12.65
C ILE A 139 -2.18 -5.55 -11.40
N SER A 140 -2.84 -5.71 -10.24
CA SER A 140 -2.47 -5.08 -8.97
C SER A 140 -1.04 -5.41 -8.54
N ILE A 141 -0.56 -6.63 -8.80
CA ILE A 141 0.82 -7.05 -8.50
C ILE A 141 1.82 -6.30 -9.38
N LYS A 142 1.46 -6.10 -10.65
CA LYS A 142 2.29 -5.41 -11.62
C LYS A 142 2.39 -3.92 -11.29
N VAL A 143 1.26 -3.31 -10.92
CA VAL A 143 1.21 -1.93 -10.42
C VAL A 143 2.00 -1.78 -9.10
N ALA A 144 2.01 -2.79 -8.22
CA ALA A 144 2.85 -2.74 -7.02
C ALA A 144 4.32 -2.63 -7.42
N PHE A 145 4.78 -3.55 -8.28
CA PHE A 145 6.16 -3.56 -8.74
C PHE A 145 6.53 -2.33 -9.56
N TYR A 146 5.54 -1.66 -10.12
CA TYR A 146 5.70 -0.38 -10.79
C TYR A 146 6.09 0.74 -9.81
N GLU A 147 5.41 0.84 -8.66
CA GLU A 147 5.79 1.74 -7.56
C GLU A 147 7.22 1.46 -7.07
N TYR A 148 7.60 0.18 -6.90
CA TYR A 148 8.97 -0.19 -6.54
C TYR A 148 9.99 0.19 -7.62
N ALA A 149 9.65 0.05 -8.91
CA ALA A 149 10.54 0.45 -9.99
C ALA A 149 10.80 1.97 -9.97
N ILE A 150 9.75 2.77 -9.76
CA ILE A 150 9.89 4.23 -9.64
C ILE A 150 10.75 4.57 -8.42
N ALA A 151 10.42 4.03 -7.25
CA ALA A 151 11.08 4.39 -5.99
C ALA A 151 12.52 3.87 -5.85
N ILE A 152 12.90 2.81 -6.56
CA ILE A 152 14.25 2.24 -6.49
C ILE A 152 15.13 2.74 -7.64
N ASP A 153 14.60 2.76 -8.85
CA ASP A 153 15.39 3.01 -10.06
C ASP A 153 15.24 4.42 -10.62
N GLY A 154 14.16 5.13 -10.29
CA GLY A 154 13.96 6.53 -10.69
C GLY A 154 13.81 6.69 -12.20
N ALA A 155 13.56 5.58 -12.90
CA ALA A 155 13.26 5.60 -14.30
C ALA A 155 11.88 6.24 -14.50
N GLY A 156 11.72 7.03 -15.57
CA GLY A 156 10.45 7.66 -15.90
C GLY A 156 9.28 6.67 -15.95
N VAL A 157 8.07 7.21 -15.76
CA VAL A 157 6.77 6.52 -15.68
C VAL A 157 6.68 5.31 -16.62
N ILE A 158 6.93 5.50 -17.92
CA ILE A 158 6.78 4.43 -18.93
C ILE A 158 7.84 3.32 -18.75
N LYS A 159 9.12 3.69 -18.54
CA LYS A 159 10.21 2.72 -18.39
C LYS A 159 10.02 1.84 -17.16
N SER A 160 9.59 2.46 -16.06
CA SER A 160 9.28 1.77 -14.81
C SER A 160 8.09 0.81 -14.97
N PHE A 161 7.06 1.19 -15.75
CA PHE A 161 5.91 0.33 -16.03
C PHE A 161 6.31 -0.92 -16.83
N ILE A 162 7.04 -0.74 -17.93
CA ILE A 162 7.56 -1.85 -18.75
C ILE A 162 8.44 -2.78 -17.92
N MET A 163 9.29 -2.22 -17.05
CA MET A 163 10.16 -3.00 -16.16
C MET A 163 9.33 -3.84 -15.18
N SER A 164 8.29 -3.26 -14.58
CA SER A 164 7.41 -3.98 -13.64
C SER A 164 6.75 -5.18 -14.31
N TRP A 165 6.29 -5.02 -15.55
CA TRP A 165 5.64 -6.07 -16.32
C TRP A 165 6.60 -7.23 -16.57
N LYS A 166 7.80 -6.87 -17.03
CA LYS A 166 8.91 -7.77 -17.31
C LYS A 166 9.39 -8.55 -16.08
N LEU A 167 9.48 -7.91 -14.92
CA LEU A 167 9.96 -8.57 -13.69
C LEU A 167 8.94 -9.57 -13.13
N THR A 168 7.66 -9.24 -13.23
CA THR A 168 6.56 -10.00 -12.62
C THR A 168 6.09 -11.18 -13.46
N GLU A 169 6.24 -11.14 -14.78
CA GLU A 169 5.72 -12.16 -15.73
C GLU A 169 6.02 -13.60 -15.32
N ASN A 170 7.30 -13.94 -15.13
CA ASN A 170 7.72 -15.31 -14.77
C ASN A 170 7.75 -15.58 -13.26
N ASN A 171 7.43 -14.58 -12.44
CA ASN A 171 7.51 -14.67 -10.97
C ASN A 171 6.17 -14.40 -10.29
N TRP A 172 5.09 -14.31 -11.07
CA TRP A 172 3.80 -13.83 -10.62
C TRP A 172 3.29 -14.61 -9.41
N PHE A 173 3.26 -15.94 -9.47
CA PHE A 173 2.82 -16.80 -8.36
C PHE A 173 3.63 -16.62 -7.07
N ASN A 174 4.94 -16.37 -7.19
CA ASN A 174 5.79 -16.16 -6.02
C ASN A 174 5.49 -14.82 -5.35
N ILE A 175 5.28 -13.79 -6.16
CA ILE A 175 4.96 -12.44 -5.69
C ILE A 175 3.54 -12.41 -5.11
N PHE A 176 2.59 -13.04 -5.79
CA PHE A 176 1.22 -13.22 -5.32
C PHE A 176 1.18 -13.88 -3.96
N PHE A 177 1.89 -14.99 -3.77
CA PHE A 177 1.95 -15.66 -2.47
C PHE A 177 2.47 -14.75 -1.36
N LEU A 178 3.53 -13.97 -1.62
CA LEU A 178 4.05 -13.01 -0.64
C LEU A 178 3.02 -11.92 -0.34
N LYS A 179 2.29 -11.42 -1.35
CA LYS A 179 1.26 -10.41 -1.16
C LYS A 179 0.09 -10.96 -0.33
N MET A 180 -0.35 -12.18 -0.65
CA MET A 180 -1.37 -12.89 0.10
C MET A 180 -0.95 -13.14 1.54
N PHE A 181 0.31 -13.48 1.81
CA PHE A 181 0.80 -13.64 3.18
C PHE A 181 0.56 -12.37 4.03
N PHE A 182 0.98 -11.20 3.54
CA PHE A 182 0.74 -9.94 4.27
C PHE A 182 -0.76 -9.60 4.33
N PHE A 183 -1.48 -9.78 3.23
CA PHE A 183 -2.92 -9.53 3.15
C PHE A 183 -3.73 -10.37 4.14
N THR A 184 -3.43 -11.67 4.25
CA THR A 184 -4.07 -12.57 5.20
C THR A 184 -3.83 -12.11 6.63
N ILE A 185 -2.63 -11.62 6.99
CA ILE A 185 -2.40 -11.10 8.35
C ILE A 185 -3.29 -9.87 8.61
N TYR A 186 -3.37 -8.93 7.66
CA TYR A 186 -4.25 -7.76 7.79
C TYR A 186 -5.72 -8.15 7.92
N ILE A 187 -6.20 -9.04 7.05
CA ILE A 187 -7.58 -9.53 7.05
C ILE A 187 -7.91 -10.29 8.32
N LEU A 188 -7.07 -11.26 8.70
CA LEU A 188 -7.31 -12.09 9.88
C LEU A 188 -7.41 -11.20 11.11
N THR A 189 -6.54 -10.19 11.19
CA THR A 189 -6.62 -9.27 12.32
C THR A 189 -7.84 -8.37 12.25
N TYR A 190 -8.22 -7.87 11.07
CA TYR A 190 -9.47 -7.12 10.90
C TYR A 190 -10.67 -7.94 11.36
N PHE A 191 -10.79 -9.21 10.95
CA PHE A 191 -11.89 -10.09 11.36
C PHE A 191 -11.88 -10.34 12.87
N ILE A 192 -10.74 -10.72 13.44
CA ILE A 192 -10.63 -10.95 14.89
C ILE A 192 -11.05 -9.69 15.65
N LEU A 193 -10.59 -8.52 15.23
CA LEU A 193 -10.94 -7.26 15.89
C LEU A 193 -12.40 -6.86 15.68
N TYR A 194 -12.96 -7.12 14.51
CA TYR A 194 -14.37 -6.87 14.24
C TYR A 194 -15.24 -7.72 15.19
N PHE A 195 -15.01 -9.03 15.23
CA PHE A 195 -15.71 -9.94 16.14
C PHE A 195 -15.49 -9.58 17.62
N VAL A 196 -14.26 -9.23 18.01
CA VAL A 196 -13.97 -8.80 19.39
C VAL A 196 -14.56 -7.43 19.71
N SER A 197 -14.65 -6.51 18.75
CA SER A 197 -15.23 -5.18 18.95
C SER A 197 -16.75 -5.22 19.11
N GLU A 198 -17.43 -6.17 18.44
CA GLU A 198 -18.85 -6.43 18.68
C GLU A 198 -19.09 -7.07 20.06
N LEU A 199 -18.10 -7.81 20.60
CA LEU A 199 -18.16 -8.44 21.93
C LEU A 199 -17.73 -7.50 23.07
N PHE A 200 -16.84 -6.54 22.82
CA PHE A 200 -16.22 -5.66 23.82
C PHE A 200 -16.30 -4.18 23.42
N LEU A 201 -17.51 -3.66 23.26
CA LEU A 201 -18.02 -2.27 23.41
C LEU A 201 -17.18 -1.03 22.99
N TYR A 202 -16.00 -1.14 22.37
CA TYR A 202 -15.12 0.01 22.14
C TYR A 202 -14.48 0.01 20.74
N PRO A 203 -15.06 0.78 19.80
CA PRO A 203 -14.48 1.02 18.47
C PRO A 203 -13.04 1.53 18.50
N ILE A 204 -12.60 2.15 19.60
CA ILE A 204 -11.22 2.65 19.74
C ILE A 204 -10.15 1.55 19.69
N ASN A 205 -10.49 0.34 20.16
CA ASN A 205 -9.58 -0.81 20.15
C ASN A 205 -9.25 -1.26 18.72
N PHE A 206 -10.23 -1.14 17.80
CA PHE A 206 -10.00 -1.44 16.38
C PHE A 206 -8.92 -0.53 15.78
N TYR A 207 -8.99 0.78 16.03
CA TYR A 207 -8.01 1.74 15.50
C TYR A 207 -6.64 1.58 16.14
N LEU A 208 -6.59 1.31 17.45
CA LEU A 208 -5.34 1.06 18.16
C LEU A 208 -4.61 -0.17 17.61
N VAL A 209 -5.33 -1.28 17.40
CA VAL A 209 -4.70 -2.50 16.90
C VAL A 209 -4.33 -2.35 15.43
N THR A 210 -5.16 -1.69 14.61
CA THR A 210 -4.81 -1.33 13.22
C THR A 210 -3.53 -0.50 13.18
N PHE A 211 -3.39 0.48 14.07
CA PHE A 211 -2.19 1.29 14.22
C PHE A 211 -0.96 0.43 14.56
N LEU A 212 -1.05 -0.41 15.61
CA LEU A 212 0.06 -1.27 16.04
C LEU A 212 0.50 -2.26 14.97
N LEU A 213 -0.43 -2.90 14.27
CA LEU A 213 -0.11 -3.83 13.19
C LEU A 213 0.59 -3.14 12.04
N THR A 214 0.06 -1.99 11.64
CA THR A 214 0.57 -1.24 10.49
C THR A 214 2.01 -0.78 10.74
N ILE A 215 2.35 -0.41 11.98
CA ILE A 215 3.72 -0.03 12.38
C ILE A 215 4.75 -1.10 12.06
N PHE A 216 4.40 -2.38 12.18
CA PHE A 216 5.36 -3.49 11.99
C PHE A 216 5.19 -4.19 10.64
N LEU A 217 3.95 -4.43 10.22
CA LEU A 217 3.67 -5.16 8.99
C LEU A 217 4.01 -4.35 7.75
N LYS A 218 3.72 -3.05 7.72
CA LYS A 218 3.99 -2.22 6.55
C LYS A 218 5.48 -2.14 6.21
N PRO A 219 6.40 -1.83 7.14
CA PRO A 219 7.82 -1.76 6.82
C PRO A 219 8.42 -3.15 6.57
N TRP A 220 7.86 -4.22 7.14
CA TRP A 220 8.24 -5.59 6.81
C TRP A 220 7.81 -5.98 5.38
N GLU A 221 6.58 -5.65 4.99
CA GLU A 221 6.07 -5.82 3.64
C GLU A 221 6.97 -5.09 2.63
N ILE A 222 7.19 -3.80 2.86
CA ILE A 222 8.04 -2.96 2.01
C ILE A 222 9.47 -3.53 1.91
N SER A 223 10.06 -3.91 3.05
CA SER A 223 11.40 -4.50 3.07
C SER A 223 11.49 -5.79 2.26
N THR A 224 10.48 -6.64 2.39
CA THR A 224 10.40 -7.90 1.64
C THR A 224 10.34 -7.62 0.15
N PHE A 225 9.42 -6.77 -0.31
CA PHE A 225 9.25 -6.50 -1.73
C PHE A 225 10.38 -5.69 -2.35
N SER A 226 11.04 -4.79 -1.61
CA SER A 226 12.26 -4.11 -2.10
C SER A 226 13.39 -5.11 -2.39
N ILE A 227 13.56 -6.13 -1.53
CA ILE A 227 14.57 -7.19 -1.74
C ILE A 227 14.18 -8.06 -2.93
N VAL A 228 12.91 -8.50 -2.97
CA VAL A 228 12.38 -9.32 -4.09
C VAL A 228 12.59 -8.58 -5.40
N PHE A 229 12.21 -7.31 -5.49
CA PHE A 229 12.40 -6.49 -6.69
C PHE A 229 13.85 -6.49 -7.16
N LYS A 230 14.81 -6.21 -6.25
CA LYS A 230 16.23 -6.21 -6.59
C LYS A 230 16.75 -7.56 -7.03
N ASN A 231 16.30 -8.64 -6.38
CA ASN A 231 16.74 -10.00 -6.72
C ASN A 231 16.23 -10.41 -8.10
N LEU A 232 14.94 -10.21 -8.38
CA LEU A 232 14.35 -10.47 -9.70
C LEU A 232 15.03 -9.65 -10.80
N LYS A 233 15.36 -8.38 -10.52
CA LYS A 233 16.12 -7.53 -11.44
C LYS A 233 17.51 -8.07 -11.72
N LYS A 234 18.22 -8.57 -10.71
CA LYS A 234 19.55 -9.19 -10.88
C LYS A 234 19.49 -10.50 -11.65
N GLU A 235 18.52 -11.36 -11.35
CA GLU A 235 18.31 -12.63 -12.05
C GLU A 235 18.04 -12.39 -13.54
N ARG A 236 17.22 -11.38 -13.87
CA ARG A 236 16.95 -11.02 -15.26
C ARG A 236 18.17 -10.51 -16.01
N LYS A 237 19.06 -9.73 -15.38
CA LYS A 237 20.31 -9.27 -16.02
C LYS A 237 21.31 -10.39 -16.34
N LYS A 238 21.13 -11.58 -15.75
CA LYS A 238 21.98 -12.76 -15.96
C LYS A 238 21.44 -13.70 -17.05
N LYS A 239 20.22 -13.47 -17.53
CA LYS A 239 19.59 -14.21 -18.63
C LYS A 239 19.65 -13.35 -19.89
#